data_AF-A0A376KZM8-F1
#
_entry.id   AF-A0A376KZM8-F1
#
_cell.length_a   1.000
_cell.length_b   1.000
_cell.length_c   1.000
_cell.angle_alpha   90.00
_cell.angle_beta   90.00
_cell.angle_gamma   90.00
#
_symmetry.space_group_name_H-M   'P 1'
#
loop_
_entity.id
_entity.type
_entity.pdbx_description
1 polymer ?
#
loop_
_entity_poly.entity_id
_entity_poly.type
_entity_poly.pdbx_seq_one_letter_code
_entity_poly.pdbx_strand_id
1 'polypeptide(L)'
;MENPERNVPIAVLGGTLGAAVIYIVSTNVIAGIVPNMELANSTAPFGLAFAQMFTPEVGKVIMALMVMSCCGSLLGWQFTIAQVFKSSSDEGYFPKIFFRVTKVDAPVQGMLTIVIIQSGWR
;
A
#
# COMPACT_ATOMS: atom_id res chain seq x y z
N MET A 1 -0.44 -22.62 3.29
CA MET A 1 -1.43 -22.52 2.19
C MET A 1 -1.63 -23.92 1.65
N GLU A 2 -2.85 -24.46 1.70
CA GLU A 2 -3.17 -25.67 0.94
C GLU A 2 -3.20 -25.28 -0.54
N ASN A 3 -2.35 -25.92 -1.35
CA ASN A 3 -2.22 -25.76 -2.80
C ASN A 3 -1.99 -24.32 -3.36
N PRO A 4 -0.76 -23.77 -3.22
CA PRO A 4 -0.41 -22.41 -3.66
C PRO A 4 -0.59 -22.15 -5.17
N GLU A 5 -0.38 -23.14 -6.05
CA GLU A 5 -0.51 -22.96 -7.51
C GLU A 5 -1.92 -22.53 -7.96
N ARG A 6 -2.96 -22.96 -7.23
CA ARG A 6 -4.35 -22.61 -7.54
C ARG A 6 -4.86 -21.44 -6.72
N ASN A 7 -4.47 -21.35 -5.45
CA ASN A 7 -5.01 -20.33 -4.54
C ASN A 7 -4.40 -18.94 -4.77
N VAL A 8 -3.14 -18.85 -5.20
CA VAL A 8 -2.49 -17.58 -5.53
C VAL A 8 -3.18 -16.84 -6.68
N PRO A 9 -3.40 -17.45 -7.88
CA PRO A 9 -4.05 -16.74 -8.99
C PRO A 9 -5.49 -16.33 -8.67
N ILE A 10 -6.25 -17.15 -7.93
CA ILE A 10 -7.61 -16.81 -7.51
C ILE A 10 -7.62 -15.64 -6.53
N ALA A 11 -6.70 -15.63 -5.56
CA ALA A 11 -6.58 -14.53 -4.60
C ALA A 11 -6.19 -13.22 -5.28
N VAL A 12 -5.24 -13.25 -6.23
CA VAL A 12 -4.81 -12.07 -6.98
C VAL A 12 -5.94 -11.55 -7.87
N LEU A 13 -6.56 -12.42 -8.69
CA LEU A 13 -7.65 -12.01 -9.59
C LEU A 13 -8.87 -11.50 -8.81
N GLY A 14 -9.24 -12.18 -7.73
CA GLY A 14 -10.33 -11.76 -6.85
C GLY A 14 -10.05 -10.41 -6.17
N GLY A 15 -8.83 -10.22 -5.68
CA GLY A 15 -8.41 -8.94 -5.08
C GLY A 15 -8.42 -7.79 -6.09
N THR A 16 -7.86 -7.99 -7.29
CA THR A 16 -7.82 -6.96 -8.34
C THR A 16 -9.23 -6.60 -8.84
N LEU A 17 -10.10 -7.59 -9.08
CA LEU A 17 -11.47 -7.33 -9.51
C LEU A 17 -12.27 -6.59 -8.43
N GLY A 18 -12.14 -7.00 -7.17
CA GLY A 18 -12.77 -6.31 -6.04
C GLY A 18 -12.31 -4.86 -5.93
N ALA A 19 -10.99 -4.62 -6.03
CA ALA A 19 -10.43 -3.28 -6.03
C ALA A 19 -10.94 -2.44 -7.21
N ALA A 20 -11.02 -3.01 -8.42
CA ALA A 20 -11.53 -2.31 -9.60
C ALA A 20 -12.99 -1.87 -9.43
N VAL A 21 -13.86 -2.74 -8.91
CA VAL A 21 -15.26 -2.41 -8.65
C VAL A 21 -15.38 -1.28 -7.62
N ILE A 22 -14.66 -1.39 -6.50
CA ILE A 22 -14.66 -0.36 -5.45
C ILE A 22 -14.15 0.96 -6.01
N TYR A 23 -13.10 0.94 -6.84
CA TYR A 23 -12.53 2.13 -7.44
C TYR A 23 -13.53 2.83 -8.37
N ILE A 24 -14.17 2.08 -9.29
CA ILE A 24 -15.17 2.62 -10.21
C ILE A 24 -16.34 3.25 -9.45
N VAL A 25 -16.91 2.54 -8.46
CA VAL A 25 -18.05 3.05 -7.67
C VAL A 25 -17.63 4.29 -6.90
N SER A 26 -16.47 4.25 -6.25
CA SER A 26 -15.95 5.35 -5.44
C SER A 26 -15.71 6.62 -6.27
N THR A 27 -15.07 6.49 -7.44
CA THR A 27 -14.82 7.62 -8.34
C THR A 27 -16.11 8.22 -8.86
N ASN A 28 -17.11 7.40 -9.21
CA ASN A 28 -18.43 7.90 -9.66
C ASN A 28 -19.17 8.66 -8.55
N VAL A 29 -19.16 8.15 -7.31
CA VAL A 29 -19.78 8.82 -6.16
C VAL A 29 -19.11 10.17 -5.87
N ILE A 30 -17.77 10.23 -5.88
CA ILE A 30 -17.03 11.47 -5.62
C ILE A 30 -17.27 12.51 -6.71
N ALA A 31 -17.25 12.10 -7.97
CA ALA A 31 -17.52 12.99 -9.10
C ALA A 31 -18.97 13.54 -9.10
N GLY A 32 -19.93 12.78 -8.55
CA GLY A 32 -21.32 13.22 -8.41
C GLY A 32 -21.57 14.18 -7.24
N ILE A 33 -20.66 14.25 -6.26
CA ILE A 33 -20.87 14.96 -5.00
C ILE A 33 -20.00 16.21 -4.88
N VAL A 34 -18.75 16.20 -5.38
CA VAL A 34 -17.80 17.29 -5.16
C VAL A 34 -17.50 18.02 -6.48
N PRO A 35 -17.62 19.36 -6.55
CA PRO A 35 -17.19 20.15 -7.70
C PRO A 35 -15.70 19.92 -8.01
N ASN A 36 -15.37 19.66 -9.28
CA ASN A 36 -14.03 19.27 -9.74
C ASN A 36 -12.91 20.25 -9.30
N MET A 37 -13.25 21.53 -9.12
CA MET A 37 -12.33 22.59 -8.66
C MET A 37 -11.87 22.47 -7.20
N GLU A 38 -12.68 21.91 -6.30
CA GLU A 38 -12.25 21.64 -4.92
C GLU A 38 -11.48 20.32 -4.80
N LEU A 39 -11.81 19.33 -5.65
CA LEU A 39 -11.07 18.07 -5.74
C LEU A 39 -9.63 18.29 -6.21
N ALA A 40 -9.42 19.13 -7.23
CA ALA A 40 -8.11 19.38 -7.81
C ALA A 40 -7.13 20.11 -6.87
N ASN A 41 -7.64 20.90 -5.93
CA ASN A 41 -6.83 21.64 -4.96
C ASN A 41 -6.64 20.91 -3.62
N SER A 42 -7.28 19.76 -3.43
CA SER A 42 -7.23 19.03 -2.17
C SER A 42 -6.24 17.88 -2.18
N THR A 43 -5.40 17.83 -1.15
CA THR A 43 -4.50 16.70 -0.88
C THR A 43 -5.24 15.45 -0.40
N ALA A 44 -6.53 15.54 -0.07
CA ALA A 44 -7.33 14.42 0.42
C ALA A 44 -8.79 14.45 -0.12
N PRO A 45 -8.99 14.06 -1.39
CA PRO A 45 -10.28 14.17 -2.07
C PRO A 45 -11.40 13.32 -1.42
N PHE A 46 -11.07 12.14 -0.90
CA PHE A 46 -12.01 11.28 -0.19
C PHE A 46 -12.42 11.88 1.17
N GLY A 47 -11.46 12.39 1.95
CA GLY A 47 -11.75 13.00 3.25
C GLY A 47 -12.64 14.23 3.13
N LEU A 48 -12.41 15.06 2.10
CA LEU A 48 -13.28 16.20 1.80
C LEU A 48 -14.68 15.78 1.32
N ALA A 49 -14.79 14.78 0.45
CA ALA A 49 -16.09 14.29 -0.01
C ALA A 49 -16.96 13.82 1.16
N PHE A 50 -16.40 13.05 2.10
CA PHE A 50 -17.13 12.60 3.28
C PHE A 50 -17.43 13.71 4.30
N ALA A 51 -16.54 14.71 4.43
CA ALA A 51 -16.80 15.89 5.25
C ALA A 51 -17.99 16.71 4.73
N GLN A 52 -18.12 16.82 3.41
CA GLN A 52 -19.22 17.50 2.71
C GLN A 52 -20.54 16.70 2.77
N MET A 53 -20.50 15.37 2.70
CA MET A 53 -21.71 14.51 2.72
C MET A 53 -22.36 14.38 4.10
N PHE A 54 -21.57 14.33 5.17
CA PHE A 54 -22.08 14.07 6.52
C PHE A 54 -21.82 15.23 7.46
N THR A 55 -20.58 15.36 7.94
CA THR A 55 -20.17 16.37 8.92
C THR A 55 -18.63 16.45 8.93
N PRO A 56 -18.01 17.61 9.18
CA PRO A 56 -16.55 17.75 9.21
C PRO A 56 -15.83 16.79 10.16
N GLU A 57 -16.45 16.42 11.29
CA GLU A 57 -15.88 15.47 12.24
C GLU A 57 -15.77 14.04 11.68
N VAL A 58 -16.75 13.60 10.89
CA VAL A 58 -16.71 12.29 10.22
C VAL A 58 -15.60 12.26 9.17
N GLY A 59 -15.42 13.36 8.43
CA GLY A 59 -14.32 13.50 7.47
C GLY A 59 -12.94 13.35 8.11
N LYS A 60 -12.73 13.92 9.30
CA LYS A 60 -11.46 13.77 10.06
C LYS A 60 -11.21 12.33 10.50
N VAL A 61 -12.24 11.61 10.96
CA VAL A 61 -12.12 10.20 11.34
C VAL A 61 -11.72 9.34 10.15
N ILE A 62 -12.36 9.55 9.00
CA ILE A 62 -12.06 8.80 7.76
C ILE A 62 -10.64 9.14 7.26
N MET A 63 -10.22 10.41 7.34
CA MET A 63 -8.84 10.82 7.06
C MET A 63 -7.82 10.06 7.92
N ALA A 64 -8.06 9.93 9.22
CA ALA A 64 -7.18 9.17 10.12
C ALA A 64 -7.12 7.69 9.74
N LEU A 65 -8.25 7.07 9.38
CA LEU A 65 -8.29 5.69 8.90
C LEU A 65 -7.54 5.50 7.58
N MET A 66 -7.64 6.45 6.65
CA MET A 66 -6.87 6.44 5.41
C MET A 66 -5.35 6.50 5.66
N VAL A 67 -4.91 7.35 6.60
CA VAL A 67 -3.50 7.41 7.00
C VAL A 67 -3.05 6.08 7.59
N MET A 68 -3.84 5.47 8.48
CA MET A 68 -3.52 4.15 9.03
C MET A 68 -3.46 3.06 7.94
N SER A 69 -4.38 3.07 6.99
CA SER A 69 -4.36 2.15 5.84
C SER A 69 -3.11 2.32 4.99
N CYS A 70 -2.67 3.56 4.77
CA CYS A 70 -1.46 3.86 4.02
C CYS A 70 -0.21 3.37 4.76
N CYS A 71 -0.12 3.60 6.08
CA CYS A 71 0.95 3.04 6.92
C CYS A 71 0.99 1.50 6.86
N GLY A 72 -0.16 0.85 6.92
CA GLY A 72 -0.25 -0.61 6.76
C GLY A 72 0.26 -1.09 5.40
N SER A 73 -0.16 -0.43 4.32
CA SER A 73 0.31 -0.74 2.96
C SER A 73 1.81 -0.54 2.80
N LEU A 74 2.37 0.55 3.36
CA LEU A 74 3.81 0.82 3.34
C LEU A 74 4.58 -0.30 4.03
N LEU A 75 4.18 -0.70 5.24
CA LEU A 75 4.82 -1.79 5.97
C LEU A 75 4.76 -3.11 5.18
N GLY A 76 3.61 -3.44 4.59
CA GLY A 76 3.45 -4.63 3.76
C GLY A 76 4.38 -4.65 2.55
N TRP A 77 4.53 -3.51 1.86
CA TRP A 77 5.47 -3.35 0.75
C TRP A 77 6.92 -3.51 1.21
N GLN A 78 7.30 -2.90 2.34
CA GLN A 78 8.66 -3.02 2.87
C GLN A 78 9.01 -4.48 3.19
N PHE A 79 8.11 -5.25 3.80
CA PHE A 79 8.34 -6.68 4.06
C PHE A 79 8.42 -7.51 2.78
N THR A 80 7.55 -7.23 1.81
CA THR A 80 7.52 -7.96 0.53
C THR A 80 8.82 -7.76 -0.23
N ILE A 81 9.27 -6.50 -0.37
CA ILE A 81 10.55 -6.18 -1.02
C ILE A 81 11.71 -6.86 -0.31
N ALA A 82 11.75 -6.81 1.03
CA ALA A 82 12.83 -7.43 1.79
C ALA A 82 12.90 -8.96 1.58
N GLN A 83 11.74 -9.63 1.50
CA GLN A 83 11.68 -11.06 1.18
C GLN A 83 12.12 -11.37 -0.26
N VAL A 84 11.76 -10.52 -1.23
CA VAL A 84 12.24 -10.67 -2.62
C VAL A 84 13.77 -10.56 -2.68
N PHE A 85 14.37 -9.54 -2.05
CA PHE A 85 15.83 -9.41 -2.02
C PHE A 85 16.52 -10.55 -1.27
N LYS A 86 15.91 -11.08 -0.21
CA LYS A 86 16.42 -12.28 0.48
C LYS A 86 16.43 -13.48 -0.48
N SER A 87 15.30 -13.78 -1.11
CA SER A 87 15.17 -14.89 -2.06
C SER A 87 16.15 -14.76 -3.23
N SER A 88 16.29 -13.56 -3.80
CA SER A 88 17.25 -13.31 -4.89
C SER A 88 18.71 -13.35 -4.44
N SER A 89 19.01 -13.04 -3.16
CA SER A 89 20.35 -13.19 -2.60
C SER A 89 20.68 -14.65 -2.27
N ASP A 90 19.69 -15.45 -1.86
CA ASP A 90 19.82 -16.90 -1.66
C ASP A 90 20.15 -17.61 -2.99
N GLU A 91 19.60 -17.13 -4.10
CA GLU A 91 19.91 -17.59 -5.47
C GLU A 91 21.24 -17.04 -6.03
N GLY A 92 21.93 -16.14 -5.31
CA GLY A 92 23.24 -15.61 -5.67
C GLY A 92 23.24 -14.40 -6.61
N TYR A 93 22.06 -13.85 -6.95
CA TYR A 93 21.93 -12.68 -7.83
C TYR A 93 22.25 -11.34 -7.13
N PHE A 94 22.18 -11.27 -5.80
CA PHE A 94 22.42 -10.06 -5.02
C PHE A 94 23.59 -10.18 -4.03
N PRO A 95 24.27 -9.05 -3.70
CA PRO A 95 25.41 -9.05 -2.77
C PRO A 95 25.04 -9.63 -1.41
N LYS A 96 25.97 -10.36 -0.77
CA LYS A 96 25.81 -11.05 0.54
C LYS A 96 25.35 -10.16 1.71
N ILE A 97 25.27 -8.85 1.53
CA ILE A 97 24.70 -7.90 2.49
C ILE A 97 23.18 -8.10 2.64
N PHE A 98 22.47 -8.52 1.59
CA PHE A 98 21.03 -8.81 1.63
C PHE A 98 20.71 -10.22 2.18
N PHE A 99 21.68 -11.15 2.11
CA PHE A 99 21.60 -12.48 2.71
C PHE A 99 21.61 -12.45 4.25
N ARG A 100 22.19 -11.40 4.86
CA ARG A 100 22.34 -11.33 6.31
C ARG A 100 21.00 -11.03 6.98
N VAL A 101 20.33 -12.10 7.37
CA VAL A 101 19.11 -12.08 8.18
C VAL A 101 19.41 -12.01 9.67
N THR A 102 18.51 -11.38 10.42
CA THR A 102 18.51 -11.36 11.89
C THR A 102 17.97 -12.69 12.44
N LYS A 103 18.02 -12.90 13.77
CA LYS A 103 17.54 -14.12 14.44
C LYS A 103 16.08 -14.49 14.17
N VAL A 104 15.30 -13.54 13.64
CA VAL A 104 13.88 -13.70 13.27
C VAL A 104 13.69 -13.83 11.76
N ASP A 105 14.72 -14.24 11.03
CA ASP A 105 14.73 -14.42 9.57
C ASP A 105 14.45 -13.15 8.73
N ALA A 106 14.44 -11.98 9.37
CA ALA A 106 14.19 -10.70 8.74
C ALA A 106 15.50 -10.06 8.21
N PRO A 107 15.58 -9.70 6.91
CA PRO A 107 16.74 -9.04 6.31
C PRO A 107 16.77 -7.53 6.61
N VAL A 108 17.02 -7.20 7.89
CA VAL A 108 16.97 -5.81 8.41
C VAL A 108 17.98 -4.89 7.72
N GLN A 109 19.17 -5.39 7.36
CA GLN A 109 20.17 -4.59 6.63
C GLN A 109 19.68 -4.24 5.21
N GLY A 110 18.95 -5.14 4.57
CA GLY A 110 18.30 -4.88 3.28
C GLY A 110 17.18 -3.85 3.39
N MET A 111 16.32 -3.98 4.42
CA MET A 111 15.26 -2.99 4.69
C MET A 111 15.81 -1.58 4.90
N LEU A 112 16.90 -1.44 5.67
CA LEU A 112 17.55 -0.15 5.92
C LEU A 112 18.15 0.47 4.65
N THR A 113 18.81 -0.34 3.80
CA THR A 113 19.36 0.18 2.53
C THR A 113 18.25 0.64 1.58
N ILE A 114 17.15 -0.10 1.48
CA ILE A 114 15.98 0.29 0.68
C ILE A 114 15.38 1.59 1.21
N VAL A 115 15.16 1.70 2.52
CA VAL A 115 14.62 2.92 3.14
C VAL A 115 15.53 4.12 2.86
N ILE A 116 16.85 3.98 3.00
CA ILE A 116 17.81 5.05 2.73
C ILE A 116 17.76 5.48 1.26
N ILE A 117 17.72 4.54 0.32
CA ILE A 117 17.60 4.86 -1.11
C ILE A 117 16.27 5.58 -1.38
N GLN A 118 15.16 5.07 -0.84
CA GLN A 118 13.82 5.59 -1.09
C GLN A 118 13.60 6.98 -0.47
N SER A 119 14.22 7.26 0.67
CA SER A 119 14.12 8.57 1.34
C SER A 119 15.19 9.57 0.88
N GLY A 120 16.33 9.10 0.36
CA GLY A 120 17.38 9.92 -0.23
C GLY A 120 17.14 10.34 -1.68
N TRP A 121 16.15 9.77 -2.37
CA TRP A 121 15.80 10.09 -3.76
C TRP A 121 14.75 11.21 -3.89
N ARG A 122 14.65 12.06 -2.86
CA ARG A 122 13.74 13.20 -2.76
C ARG A 122 14.45 14.47 -3.20
#